data_AF-A0A0P6SEB7-F1
#
_entry.id   AF-A0A0P6SEB7-F1
#
_cell.length_a   1.000
_cell.length_b   1.000
_cell.length_c   1.000
_cell.angle_alpha   90.00
_cell.angle_beta   90.00
_cell.angle_gamma   90.00
#
_symmetry.space_group_name_H-M   'P 1'
#
loop_
_entity.id
_entity.type
_entity.pdbx_description
1 polymer ?
#
loop_
_entity_poly.entity_id
_entity_poly.type
_entity_poly.pdbx_seq_one_letter_code
_entity_poly.pdbx_strand_id
1 'polypeptide(L)'
;MTGQLLSGFIAALVAALVSIYVRKQTSNSDLDQSSEWRKSLLEVASKHEIGLDEAQRVRASLRFRKHDVEPLLFSFDWMTNQMINYLEKFVLCDGHSDHLTRQEIDIVRLFATFLLKHHFEYRQLMGPAEYFNFRNNHKKPSKLVKEAFLEYLKLRNKEENKK
;
A
#
# COMPACT_ATOMS: atom_id res chain seq x y z
N MET A 1 53.91 -3.87 7.43
CA MET A 1 52.87 -3.28 8.31
C MET A 1 51.79 -2.49 7.56
N THR A 2 52.06 -1.87 6.41
CA THR A 2 51.08 -1.02 5.68
C THR A 2 49.92 -1.79 5.05
N GLY A 3 50.14 -3.01 4.54
CA GLY A 3 49.08 -3.82 3.90
C GLY A 3 48.01 -4.36 4.86
N GLN A 4 48.34 -4.61 6.12
CA GLN A 4 47.39 -5.09 7.14
C GLN A 4 46.50 -3.97 7.69
N LEU A 5 47.02 -2.74 7.77
CA LEU A 5 46.23 -1.57 8.17
C LEU A 5 45.25 -1.17 7.04
N LEU A 6 45.69 -1.23 5.78
CA LEU A 6 44.83 -0.92 4.63
C LEU A 6 43.66 -1.92 4.49
N SER A 7 43.91 -3.22 4.70
CA SER A 7 42.86 -4.24 4.66
C SER A 7 41.87 -4.11 5.83
N GLY A 8 42.35 -3.77 7.03
CA GLY A 8 41.51 -3.50 8.20
C GLY A 8 40.57 -2.30 7.99
N PHE A 9 41.06 -1.22 7.37
CA PHE A 9 40.23 -0.06 7.03
C PHE A 9 39.16 -0.40 5.98
N ILE A 10 39.50 -1.16 4.94
CA ILE A 10 38.55 -1.59 3.91
C ILE A 10 37.47 -2.49 4.53
N ALA A 11 37.84 -3.45 5.38
CA ALA A 11 36.90 -4.32 6.06
C ALA A 11 35.95 -3.55 6.99
N ALA A 12 36.46 -2.57 7.75
CA ALA A 12 35.65 -1.70 8.60
C ALA A 12 34.65 -0.87 7.78
N LEU A 13 35.06 -0.38 6.62
CA LEU A 13 34.22 0.43 5.74
C LEU A 13 33.10 -0.41 5.12
N VAL A 14 33.40 -1.64 4.67
CA VAL A 14 32.39 -2.59 4.18
C VAL A 14 31.42 -2.98 5.30
N ALA A 15 31.92 -3.30 6.50
CA ALA A 15 31.07 -3.63 7.65
C ALA A 15 30.13 -2.46 8.02
N ALA A 16 30.64 -1.22 8.03
CA ALA A 16 29.83 -0.03 8.27
C ALA A 16 28.72 0.14 7.22
N LEU A 17 29.03 -0.06 5.93
CA LEU A 17 28.04 0.01 4.86
C LEU A 17 26.96 -1.08 5.00
N VAL A 18 27.36 -2.32 5.34
CA VAL A 18 26.42 -3.42 5.60
C VAL A 18 25.56 -3.13 6.82
N SER A 19 26.13 -2.63 7.92
CA SER A 19 25.36 -2.27 9.12
C SER A 19 24.36 -1.14 8.86
N ILE A 20 24.73 -0.12 8.06
CA ILE A 20 23.81 0.95 7.65
C ILE A 20 22.66 0.37 6.79
N TYR A 21 22.97 -0.54 5.87
CA TYR A 21 21.99 -1.20 5.02
C TYR A 21 21.00 -2.04 5.84
N VAL A 22 21.51 -2.91 6.72
CA VAL A 22 20.69 -3.76 7.60
C VAL A 22 19.80 -2.89 8.50
N ARG A 23 20.36 -1.86 9.15
CA ARG A 23 19.60 -0.96 10.04
C ARG A 23 18.44 -0.27 9.32
N LYS A 24 18.63 0.16 8.07
CA LYS A 24 17.58 0.81 7.28
C LYS A 24 16.46 -0.16 6.90
N GLN A 25 16.81 -1.39 6.55
CA GLN A 25 15.84 -2.44 6.27
C GLN A 25 15.04 -2.82 7.53
N THR A 26 15.74 -2.99 8.66
CA THR A 26 15.15 -3.31 9.97
C THR A 26 14.20 -2.21 10.44
N SER A 27 14.59 -0.93 10.33
CA SER A 27 13.70 0.18 10.73
C SER A 27 12.37 0.20 9.98
N ASN A 28 12.35 -0.13 8.68
CA ASN A 28 11.10 -0.22 7.92
C ASN A 28 10.24 -1.43 8.34
N SER A 29 10.87 -2.57 8.62
CA SER A 29 10.15 -3.73 9.16
C SER A 29 9.60 -3.46 10.56
N ASP A 30 10.33 -2.72 11.39
CA ASP A 30 9.93 -2.38 12.76
C ASP A 30 8.73 -1.43 12.75
N LEU A 31 8.69 -0.44 11.85
CA LEU A 31 7.53 0.44 11.68
C LEU A 31 6.28 -0.33 11.20
N ASP A 32 6.46 -1.20 10.20
CA ASP A 32 5.40 -2.10 9.72
C ASP A 32 4.87 -3.02 10.83
N GLN A 33 5.77 -3.56 11.66
CA GLN A 33 5.46 -4.47 12.76
C GLN A 33 4.79 -3.73 13.93
N SER A 34 5.27 -2.52 14.24
CA SER A 34 4.75 -1.70 15.34
C SER A 34 3.34 -1.18 15.12
N SER A 35 2.93 -0.96 13.87
CA SER A 35 1.59 -0.45 13.53
C SER A 35 0.56 -1.54 13.26
N GLU A 36 0.99 -2.82 13.18
CA GLU A 36 0.17 -3.99 12.84
C GLU A 36 -0.72 -3.81 11.58
N TRP A 37 -0.43 -2.82 10.73
CA TRP A 37 -1.33 -2.39 9.66
C TRP A 37 -1.62 -3.52 8.66
N ARG A 38 -0.63 -4.39 8.38
CA ARG A 38 -0.85 -5.59 7.55
C ARG A 38 -1.80 -6.59 8.16
N LYS A 39 -1.66 -6.85 9.46
CA LYS A 39 -2.53 -7.80 10.18
C LYS A 39 -3.95 -7.28 10.18
N SER A 40 -4.10 -5.97 10.41
CA SER A 40 -5.38 -5.24 10.34
C SER A 40 -6.02 -5.34 8.95
N LEU A 41 -5.27 -5.11 7.86
CA LEU A 41 -5.78 -5.27 6.49
C LEU A 41 -6.06 -6.72 6.11
N LEU A 42 -5.26 -7.67 6.59
CA LEU A 42 -5.47 -9.10 6.37
C LEU A 42 -6.75 -9.57 7.05
N GLU A 43 -7.01 -9.10 8.26
CA GLU A 43 -8.26 -9.33 8.98
C GLU A 43 -9.44 -8.83 8.14
N VAL A 44 -9.41 -7.57 7.68
CA VAL A 44 -10.46 -7.02 6.80
C VAL A 44 -10.63 -7.87 5.53
N ALA A 45 -9.53 -8.23 4.87
CA ALA A 45 -9.57 -8.97 3.61
C ALA A 45 -10.13 -10.40 3.78
N SER A 46 -9.86 -11.03 4.93
CA SER A 46 -10.24 -12.41 5.24
C SER A 46 -11.60 -12.53 5.94
N LYS A 47 -12.18 -11.42 6.41
CA LYS A 47 -13.46 -11.43 7.12
C LYS A 47 -14.62 -11.78 6.19
N HIS A 48 -15.52 -12.64 6.65
CA HIS A 48 -16.73 -13.01 5.89
C HIS A 48 -17.68 -11.83 5.73
N GLU A 49 -17.92 -11.11 6.83
CA GLU A 49 -18.77 -9.93 6.91
C GLU A 49 -17.91 -8.69 7.13
N ILE A 50 -18.12 -7.65 6.34
CA ILE A 50 -17.39 -6.38 6.39
C ILE A 50 -18.44 -5.28 6.62
N GLY A 51 -18.23 -4.45 7.62
CA GLY A 51 -19.07 -3.29 7.93
C GLY A 51 -18.31 -1.97 7.77
N LEU A 52 -18.93 -0.90 8.28
CA LEU A 52 -18.38 0.45 8.22
C LEU A 52 -17.04 0.56 8.96
N ASP A 53 -16.87 -0.13 10.09
CA ASP A 53 -15.63 -0.14 10.86
C ASP A 53 -14.45 -0.68 10.05
N GLU A 54 -14.66 -1.75 9.28
CA GLU A 54 -13.63 -2.28 8.38
C GLU A 54 -13.33 -1.32 7.22
N ALA A 55 -14.36 -0.67 6.66
CA ALA A 55 -14.15 0.34 5.62
C ALA A 55 -13.34 1.55 6.16
N GLN A 56 -13.63 2.00 7.37
CA GLN A 56 -12.89 3.04 8.09
C GLN A 56 -11.44 2.62 8.36
N ARG A 57 -11.22 1.36 8.75
CA ARG A 57 -9.88 0.80 8.96
C ARG A 57 -9.05 0.79 7.67
N VAL A 58 -9.67 0.47 6.53
CA VAL A 58 -9.01 0.60 5.21
C VAL A 58 -8.74 2.08 4.90
N ARG A 59 -9.68 2.99 5.17
CA ARG A 59 -9.50 4.44 4.96
C ARG A 59 -8.37 5.02 5.81
N ALA A 60 -8.23 4.58 7.05
CA ALA A 60 -7.17 4.97 7.98
C ALA A 60 -5.79 4.43 7.57
N SER A 61 -5.76 3.35 6.79
CA SER A 61 -4.52 2.81 6.20
C SER A 61 -4.02 3.62 5.00
N LEU A 62 -4.81 4.58 4.51
CA LEU A 62 -4.46 5.49 3.41
C LEU A 62 -3.95 6.83 3.96
N ARG A 63 -3.45 7.70 3.07
CA ARG A 63 -3.04 9.06 3.46
C ARG A 63 -4.22 9.82 4.07
N PHE A 64 -3.91 10.71 5.03
CA PHE A 64 -4.90 11.59 5.64
C PHE A 64 -5.64 12.42 4.57
N ARG A 65 -4.88 13.01 3.63
CA ARG A 65 -5.40 13.72 2.46
C ARG A 65 -4.95 13.06 1.17
N LYS A 66 -5.76 13.24 0.12
CA LYS A 66 -5.38 12.96 -1.26
C LYS A 66 -4.08 13.68 -1.62
N HIS A 67 -3.41 13.18 -2.64
CA HIS A 67 -2.28 13.88 -3.24
C HIS A 67 -2.76 15.18 -3.88
N ASP A 68 -2.13 16.31 -3.52
CA ASP A 68 -2.52 17.65 -3.97
C ASP A 68 -2.21 17.88 -5.46
N VAL A 69 -1.14 17.24 -5.96
CA VAL A 69 -0.79 17.20 -7.38
C VAL A 69 -1.44 15.97 -8.00
N GLU A 70 -2.08 16.14 -9.16
CA GLU A 70 -2.71 15.05 -9.89
C GLU A 70 -1.69 13.93 -10.18
N PRO A 71 -1.84 12.74 -9.57
CA PRO A 71 -0.85 11.69 -9.72
C PRO A 71 -0.96 11.04 -11.09
N LEU A 72 0.15 10.45 -11.56
CA LEU A 72 0.16 9.74 -12.83
C LEU A 72 -0.88 8.61 -12.85
N LEU A 73 -1.64 8.50 -13.94
CA LEU A 73 -2.62 7.44 -14.14
C LEU A 73 -2.01 6.05 -13.91
N PHE A 74 -2.73 5.22 -13.14
CA PHE A 74 -2.30 3.89 -12.70
C PHE A 74 -1.02 3.84 -11.84
N SER A 75 -0.61 4.96 -11.26
CA SER A 75 0.33 4.95 -10.12
C SER A 75 -0.38 4.54 -8.82
N PHE A 76 0.40 4.15 -7.81
CA PHE A 76 -0.13 3.87 -6.47
C PHE A 76 -0.83 5.10 -5.87
N ASP A 77 -0.21 6.28 -6.01
CA ASP A 77 -0.76 7.55 -5.55
C ASP A 77 -2.11 7.86 -6.22
N TRP A 78 -2.23 7.58 -7.51
CA TRP A 78 -3.49 7.72 -8.23
C TRP A 78 -4.56 6.75 -7.72
N MET A 79 -4.21 5.48 -7.52
CA MET A 79 -5.14 4.47 -7.03
C MET A 79 -5.63 4.78 -5.62
N THR A 80 -4.73 5.18 -4.72
CA THR A 80 -5.10 5.54 -3.35
C THR A 80 -6.01 6.77 -3.31
N ASN A 81 -5.85 7.74 -4.23
CA ASN A 81 -6.84 8.81 -4.41
C ASN A 81 -8.23 8.27 -4.81
N GLN A 82 -8.31 7.28 -5.71
CA GLN A 82 -9.60 6.65 -6.07
C GLN A 82 -10.24 5.93 -4.87
N MET A 83 -9.43 5.22 -4.09
CA MET A 83 -9.88 4.51 -2.88
C MET A 83 -10.42 5.50 -1.84
N ILE A 84 -9.69 6.59 -1.58
CA ILE A 84 -10.10 7.65 -0.67
C ILE A 84 -11.46 8.22 -1.10
N ASN A 85 -11.61 8.60 -2.38
CA ASN A 85 -12.87 9.15 -2.90
C ASN A 85 -14.06 8.19 -2.72
N TYR A 86 -13.83 6.88 -2.85
CA TYR A 86 -14.89 5.89 -2.67
C TYR A 86 -15.24 5.69 -1.21
N LEU A 87 -14.24 5.50 -0.34
CA LEU A 87 -14.44 5.23 1.08
C LEU A 87 -15.01 6.44 1.83
N GLU A 88 -14.66 7.67 1.42
CA GLU A 88 -15.19 8.90 2.03
C GLU A 88 -16.70 9.07 1.84
N LYS A 89 -17.32 8.36 0.89
CA LYS A 89 -18.79 8.31 0.76
C LYS A 89 -19.45 7.71 1.99
N PHE A 90 -18.77 6.80 2.69
CA PHE A 90 -19.26 6.17 3.91
C PHE A 90 -19.08 7.05 5.15
N VAL A 91 -18.14 8.01 5.10
CA VAL A 91 -17.74 8.82 6.25
C VAL A 91 -18.36 10.21 6.24
N LEU A 92 -18.50 10.81 5.07
CA LEU A 92 -18.89 12.22 4.91
C LEU A 92 -20.34 12.41 4.44
N CYS A 93 -21.00 11.37 3.93
CA CYS A 93 -22.39 11.47 3.52
C CYS A 93 -23.30 11.08 4.70
N ASP A 94 -24.00 12.08 5.23
CA ASP A 94 -24.94 12.04 6.38
C ASP A 94 -26.23 11.21 6.10
N GLY A 95 -26.14 10.20 5.24
CA GLY A 95 -27.26 9.37 4.80
C GLY A 95 -26.83 8.01 4.23
N HIS A 96 -25.58 7.60 4.44
CA HIS A 96 -25.20 6.22 4.15
C HIS A 96 -25.82 5.30 5.21
N SER A 97 -26.40 4.19 4.76
CA SER A 97 -26.91 3.13 5.64
C SER A 97 -25.82 2.66 6.62
N ASP A 98 -26.20 2.30 7.84
CA ASP A 98 -25.31 1.68 8.85
C ASP A 98 -24.69 0.36 8.36
N HIS A 99 -25.23 -0.19 7.26
CA HIS A 99 -24.77 -1.40 6.62
C HIS A 99 -24.28 -1.15 5.20
N LEU A 100 -23.16 -1.78 4.86
CA LEU A 100 -22.61 -1.82 3.51
C LEU A 100 -23.38 -2.81 2.63
N THR A 101 -23.60 -2.47 1.36
CA THR A 101 -24.10 -3.41 0.36
C THR A 101 -23.07 -4.51 0.10
N ARG A 102 -23.52 -5.64 -0.49
CA ARG A 102 -22.60 -6.72 -0.88
C ARG A 102 -21.50 -6.23 -1.84
N GLN A 103 -21.82 -5.28 -2.71
CA GLN A 103 -20.87 -4.69 -3.64
C GLN A 103 -19.84 -3.84 -2.91
N GLU A 104 -20.28 -2.99 -1.99
CA GLU A 104 -19.40 -2.16 -1.16
C GLU A 104 -18.45 -3.01 -0.33
N ILE A 105 -18.95 -4.10 0.26
CA ILE A 105 -18.16 -5.12 0.95
C ILE A 105 -17.06 -5.68 0.05
N ASP A 106 -17.40 -6.08 -1.18
CA ASP A 106 -16.44 -6.65 -2.12
C ASP A 106 -15.39 -5.62 -2.55
N ILE A 107 -15.77 -4.35 -2.68
CA ILE A 107 -14.84 -3.25 -3.00
C ILE A 107 -13.90 -2.95 -1.83
N VAL A 108 -14.39 -2.89 -0.59
CA VAL A 108 -13.55 -2.72 0.61
C VAL A 108 -12.55 -3.86 0.74
N ARG A 109 -12.99 -5.11 0.50
CA ARG A 109 -12.11 -6.29 0.48
C ARG A 109 -11.06 -6.20 -0.62
N LEU A 110 -11.43 -5.78 -1.82
CA LEU A 110 -10.50 -5.55 -2.93
C LEU A 110 -9.43 -4.52 -2.54
N PHE A 111 -9.83 -3.41 -1.91
CA PHE A 111 -8.92 -2.36 -1.48
C PHE A 111 -7.93 -2.84 -0.42
N ALA A 112 -8.40 -3.57 0.61
CA ALA A 112 -7.51 -4.16 1.61
C ALA A 112 -6.51 -5.15 0.98
N THR A 113 -6.99 -6.00 0.09
CA THR A 113 -6.17 -6.99 -0.64
C THR A 113 -5.14 -6.32 -1.53
N PHE A 114 -5.54 -5.26 -2.25
CA PHE A 114 -4.64 -4.48 -3.10
C PHE A 114 -3.51 -3.83 -2.29
N LEU A 115 -3.80 -3.22 -1.14
CA LEU A 115 -2.78 -2.63 -0.28
C LEU A 115 -1.77 -3.67 0.22
N LEU A 116 -2.26 -4.86 0.62
CA LEU A 116 -1.41 -5.98 1.03
C LEU A 116 -0.50 -6.44 -0.11
N LYS A 117 -1.06 -6.66 -1.30
CA LYS A 117 -0.33 -7.15 -2.47
C LYS A 117 0.68 -6.13 -2.98
N HIS A 118 0.29 -4.86 -3.05
CA HIS A 118 1.18 -3.77 -3.46
C HIS A 118 2.38 -3.68 -2.52
N HIS A 119 2.16 -3.80 -1.20
CA HIS A 119 3.27 -3.77 -0.25
C HIS A 119 4.16 -5.02 -0.34
N PHE A 120 3.58 -6.20 -0.55
CA PHE A 120 4.37 -7.42 -0.76
C PHE A 120 5.27 -7.31 -2.01
N GLU A 121 4.72 -6.90 -3.14
CA GLU A 121 5.49 -6.66 -4.37
C GLU A 121 6.53 -5.56 -4.17
N TYR A 122 6.18 -4.50 -3.43
CA TYR A 122 7.13 -3.44 -3.08
C TYR A 122 8.31 -3.96 -2.26
N ARG A 123 8.07 -4.81 -1.26
CA ARG A 123 9.12 -5.38 -0.42
C ARG A 123 10.06 -6.29 -1.22
N GLN A 124 9.56 -7.05 -2.20
CA GLN A 124 10.39 -7.89 -3.05
C GLN A 124 11.35 -7.10 -3.95
N LEU A 125 10.97 -5.88 -4.33
CA LEU A 125 11.76 -5.00 -5.19
C LEU A 125 12.85 -4.22 -4.44
N MET A 126 13.09 -4.44 -3.16
CA MET A 126 13.98 -3.59 -2.34
C MET A 126 15.40 -4.17 -2.18
N GLY A 127 16.13 -4.33 -3.29
CA GLY A 127 17.59 -4.39 -3.29
C GLY A 127 18.22 -2.98 -3.37
N PRO A 128 19.54 -2.83 -3.07
CA PRO A 128 20.19 -1.51 -3.08
C PRO A 128 20.12 -0.78 -4.42
N ALA A 129 20.24 -1.51 -5.53
CA ALA A 129 20.17 -0.95 -6.89
C ALA A 129 18.74 -0.60 -7.28
N GLU A 130 17.77 -1.43 -6.91
CA GLU A 130 16.36 -1.12 -7.14
C GLU A 130 15.87 0.05 -6.29
N TYR A 131 16.35 0.25 -5.04
CA TYR A 131 15.96 1.39 -4.19
C TYR A 131 16.21 2.75 -4.87
N PHE A 132 17.36 2.91 -5.55
CA PHE A 132 17.68 4.13 -6.28
C PHE A 132 16.83 4.28 -7.56
N ASN A 133 16.64 3.20 -8.32
CA ASN A 133 15.77 3.21 -9.51
C ASN A 133 14.28 3.41 -9.15
N PHE A 134 13.88 2.96 -7.97
CA PHE A 134 12.52 2.98 -7.48
C PHE A 134 12.02 4.38 -7.12
N ARG A 135 12.89 5.23 -6.56
CA ARG A 135 12.57 6.65 -6.33
C ARG A 135 12.12 7.37 -7.62
N ASN A 136 12.59 6.89 -8.77
CA ASN A 136 12.19 7.39 -10.09
C ASN A 136 10.98 6.62 -10.69
N ASN A 137 10.74 5.37 -10.28
CA ASN A 137 9.69 4.50 -10.85
C ASN A 137 8.31 4.62 -10.18
N HIS A 138 8.16 5.26 -9.03
CA HIS A 138 6.82 5.60 -8.49
C HIS A 138 5.95 6.43 -9.45
N LYS A 139 6.60 7.07 -10.42
CA LYS A 139 5.98 7.80 -11.52
C LYS A 139 5.79 6.93 -12.76
N LYS A 140 5.59 5.62 -12.62
CA LYS A 140 5.25 4.73 -13.74
C LYS A 140 3.93 4.02 -13.50
N PRO A 141 3.13 3.80 -14.55
CA PRO A 141 1.92 2.99 -14.47
C PRO A 141 2.27 1.58 -13.99
N SER A 142 1.57 1.09 -12.97
CA SER A 142 1.73 -0.27 -12.47
C SER A 142 0.68 -1.20 -13.08
N LYS A 143 1.12 -2.38 -13.54
CA LYS A 143 0.22 -3.43 -14.02
C LYS A 143 -0.75 -3.87 -12.91
N LEU A 144 -0.24 -4.05 -11.69
CA LEU A 144 -1.05 -4.39 -10.52
C LEU A 144 -2.13 -3.33 -10.25
N VAL A 145 -1.77 -2.04 -10.33
CA VAL A 145 -2.73 -0.95 -10.14
C VAL A 145 -3.81 -0.98 -11.21
N LYS A 146 -3.42 -1.17 -12.47
CA LYS A 146 -4.38 -1.26 -13.59
C LYS A 146 -5.34 -2.43 -13.40
N GLU A 147 -4.84 -3.61 -13.03
CA GLU A 147 -5.66 -4.79 -12.75
C GLU A 147 -6.65 -4.54 -11.61
N ALA A 148 -6.17 -4.01 -10.48
CA ALA A 148 -7.01 -3.69 -9.33
C ALA A 148 -8.09 -2.66 -9.68
N PHE A 149 -7.75 -1.64 -10.47
CA PHE A 149 -8.72 -0.63 -10.90
C PHE A 149 -9.77 -1.20 -11.87
N LEU A 150 -9.39 -2.11 -12.77
CA LEU A 150 -10.35 -2.77 -13.65
C LEU A 150 -11.33 -3.65 -12.86
N GLU A 151 -10.84 -4.41 -11.87
CA GLU A 151 -11.73 -5.17 -10.97
C GLU A 151 -12.65 -4.26 -10.16
N TYR A 152 -12.12 -3.13 -9.69
CA TYR A 152 -12.93 -2.12 -9.02
C TYR A 152 -14.08 -1.60 -9.91
N LEU A 153 -13.80 -1.27 -11.17
CA LEU A 153 -14.83 -0.84 -12.12
C LEU A 153 -15.85 -1.95 -12.40
N LYS A 154 -15.42 -3.20 -12.57
CA LYS A 154 -16.33 -4.34 -12.76
C LYS A 154 -17.27 -4.49 -11.57
N LEU A 155 -16.75 -4.41 -10.35
CA LEU A 155 -17.56 -4.47 -9.14
C LEU A 155 -18.55 -3.32 -9.13
N ARG A 156 -18.09 -2.07 -9.33
CA ARG A 156 -18.93 -0.85 -9.33
C ARG A 156 -20.06 -0.90 -10.37
N ASN A 157 -19.80 -1.42 -11.57
CA ASN A 157 -20.80 -1.47 -12.65
C ASN A 157 -21.79 -2.64 -12.53
N LYS A 158 -21.51 -3.62 -11.65
CA LYS A 158 -22.40 -4.78 -11.41
C LYS A 158 -23.75 -4.39 -10.78
N GLU A 159 -23.83 -3.23 -10.13
CA GLU A 159 -25.09 -2.68 -9.60
C GLU A 159 -25.92 -1.95 -10.66
N GLU A 160 -25.28 -1.29 -11.63
CA GLU A 160 -26.00 -0.54 -12.67
C GLU A 160 -26.83 -1.45 -13.59
N ASN A 161 -26.39 -2.70 -13.80
CA ASN A 161 -27.12 -3.69 -14.61
C ASN A 161 -28.20 -4.47 -13.83
N LYS A 162 -28.39 -4.17 -12.53
CA LYS A 162 -29.42 -4.80 -11.68
C LYS A 162 -30.56 -3.87 -11.28
N LYS A 163 -30.47 -2.58 -11.65
CA LYS A 163 -31.55 -1.61 -11.56
C LYS A 163 -32.26 -1.51 -12.90
#